data_AF-A0A9C9UBI4-F1
#
_entry.id   AF-A0A9C9UBI4-F1
#
_cell.length_a   1.000
_cell.length_b   1.000
_cell.length_c   1.000
_cell.angle_alpha   90.00
_cell.angle_beta   90.00
_cell.angle_gamma   90.00
#
_symmetry.space_group_name_H-M   'P 1'
#
loop_
_entity.id
_entity.type
_entity.pdbx_description
1 polymer ?
#
loop_
_entity_poly.entity_id
_entity_poly.type
_entity_poly.pdbx_seq_one_letter_code
_entity_poly.pdbx_strand_id
1 'polypeptide(L)'
;GESTTPMFGGNSNWRGPVWMPTNYSLVQTLEKYHRFLGPNFRVRVACLGNEKRNLQEIATLVAERLVDLYRQGDEGMVPALRRDSPFQHDPHWRDLFLFYEYFHAETGQGLGAAHQTGWTGLLANLVMRRYQKDITPWSGLDAGAKASPIDEMA
;
A
#
# COMPACT_ATOMS: atom_id res chain seq x y z
N GLY A 1 16.29 5.02 6.79
CA GLY A 1 15.25 4.81 5.75
C GLY A 1 15.90 4.82 4.40
N GLU A 2 16.63 5.89 4.13
CA GLU A 2 17.86 5.81 3.34
C GLU A 2 18.90 5.04 4.17
N SER A 3 19.70 4.20 3.52
CA SER A 3 20.68 3.39 4.22
C SER A 3 21.94 4.18 4.48
N THR A 4 22.45 4.07 5.69
CA THR A 4 23.74 4.66 6.10
C THR A 4 24.92 3.82 5.66
N THR A 5 24.69 2.66 5.04
CA THR A 5 25.73 1.73 4.58
C THR A 5 25.73 1.59 3.04
N PRO A 6 26.90 1.38 2.42
CA PRO A 6 26.98 1.16 0.97
C PRO A 6 26.20 -0.08 0.49
N MET A 7 26.15 -1.13 1.32
CA MET A 7 25.53 -2.42 0.99
C MET A 7 24.00 -2.35 0.97
N PHE A 8 23.40 -1.56 1.85
CA PHE A 8 21.96 -1.38 1.93
C PHE A 8 21.45 -0.08 1.31
N GLY A 9 22.28 0.66 0.59
CA GLY A 9 21.87 1.82 -0.20
C GLY A 9 22.46 3.13 0.27
N GLY A 10 23.63 3.48 -0.24
CA GLY A 10 24.17 4.85 -0.16
C GLY A 10 23.22 5.89 -0.80
N ASN A 11 23.63 6.63 -1.83
CA ASN A 11 22.73 7.63 -2.47
C ASN A 11 21.63 7.02 -3.37
N SER A 12 21.15 5.80 -3.09
CA SER A 12 20.14 5.13 -3.91
C SER A 12 18.84 4.94 -3.14
N ASN A 13 17.81 5.67 -3.56
CA ASN A 13 16.48 5.64 -2.95
C ASN A 13 15.72 4.31 -3.19
N TRP A 14 16.31 3.34 -3.91
CA TRP A 14 15.70 2.06 -4.30
C TRP A 14 16.11 0.87 -3.43
N ARG A 15 16.86 1.08 -2.35
CA ARG A 15 17.34 0.01 -1.47
C ARG A 15 16.85 0.22 -0.04
N GLY A 16 15.65 -0.28 0.26
CA GLY A 16 15.07 -0.23 1.60
C GLY A 16 13.73 0.50 1.67
N PRO A 17 13.59 1.73 1.13
CA PRO A 17 12.33 2.48 1.23
C PRO A 17 11.13 1.75 0.62
N VAL A 18 9.95 2.11 1.10
CA VAL A 18 8.67 1.65 0.55
C VAL A 18 8.28 2.54 -0.62
N TRP A 19 8.12 1.92 -1.79
CA TRP A 19 7.65 2.58 -3.01
C TRP A 19 6.24 2.10 -3.36
N MET A 20 5.31 3.04 -3.56
CA MET A 20 3.91 2.72 -3.84
C MET A 20 3.71 1.87 -5.10
N PRO A 21 4.32 2.16 -6.27
CA PRO A 21 4.08 1.38 -7.49
C PRO A 21 4.44 -0.10 -7.33
N THR A 22 5.61 -0.37 -6.73
CA THR A 22 6.10 -1.74 -6.55
C THR A 22 5.21 -2.53 -5.59
N ASN A 23 4.80 -1.91 -4.49
CA ASN A 23 3.92 -2.56 -3.53
C ASN A 23 2.50 -2.75 -4.08
N TYR A 24 2.00 -1.79 -4.84
CA TYR A 24 0.70 -1.91 -5.50
C TYR A 24 0.70 -3.07 -6.52
N SER A 25 1.73 -3.18 -7.36
CA SER A 25 1.91 -4.31 -8.28
C SER A 25 2.02 -5.65 -7.55
N LEU A 26 2.68 -5.69 -6.39
CA LEU A 26 2.74 -6.89 -5.55
C LEU A 26 1.34 -7.30 -5.05
N VAL A 27 0.55 -6.33 -4.55
CA VAL A 27 -0.84 -6.59 -4.11
C VAL A 27 -1.66 -7.17 -5.26
N GLN A 28 -1.64 -6.53 -6.44
CA GLN A 28 -2.37 -7.03 -7.61
C GLN A 28 -1.92 -8.43 -8.04
N THR A 29 -0.63 -8.71 -7.94
CA THR A 29 -0.06 -10.02 -8.28
C THR A 29 -0.55 -11.09 -7.30
N LEU A 30 -0.53 -10.82 -6.00
CA LEU A 30 -1.03 -11.73 -4.97
C LEU A 30 -2.52 -12.04 -5.16
N GLU A 31 -3.35 -11.03 -5.46
CA GLU A 31 -4.76 -11.19 -5.78
C GLU A 31 -4.96 -12.05 -7.04
N LYS A 32 -4.17 -11.81 -8.09
CA LYS A 32 -4.21 -12.61 -9.33
C LYS A 32 -3.88 -14.07 -9.07
N TYR A 33 -2.80 -14.36 -8.34
CA TYR A 33 -2.44 -15.73 -8.01
C TYR A 33 -3.42 -16.39 -7.05
N HIS A 34 -4.06 -15.64 -6.16
CA HIS A 34 -5.12 -16.18 -5.31
C HIS A 34 -6.29 -16.73 -6.14
N ARG A 35 -6.71 -16.02 -7.20
CA ARG A 35 -7.79 -16.49 -8.09
C ARG A 35 -7.48 -17.85 -8.73
N PHE A 36 -6.20 -18.12 -9.02
CA PHE A 36 -5.76 -19.38 -9.61
C PHE A 36 -5.54 -20.49 -8.57
N LEU A 37 -4.84 -20.19 -7.47
CA LEU A 37 -4.41 -21.18 -6.47
C LEU A 37 -5.46 -21.45 -5.38
N GLY A 38 -6.41 -20.54 -5.20
CA GLY A 38 -7.49 -20.65 -4.23
C GLY A 38 -7.07 -20.53 -2.76
N PRO A 39 -8.01 -20.74 -1.82
CA PRO A 39 -7.80 -20.52 -0.38
C PRO A 39 -6.98 -21.62 0.32
N ASN A 40 -6.77 -22.75 -0.35
CA ASN A 40 -6.02 -23.89 0.19
C ASN A 40 -4.50 -23.75 0.02
N PHE A 41 -4.06 -22.95 -0.97
CA PHE A 41 -2.66 -22.60 -1.09
C PHE A 41 -2.27 -21.58 -0.01
N ARG A 42 -1.40 -22.01 0.91
CA ARG A 42 -1.01 -21.21 2.08
C ARG A 42 0.50 -21.20 2.26
N VAL A 43 1.04 -20.03 2.57
CA VAL A 43 2.47 -19.81 2.83
C VAL A 43 2.67 -19.20 4.21
N ARG A 44 3.86 -19.40 4.80
CA ARG A 44 4.19 -18.83 6.13
C ARG A 44 4.53 -17.36 5.98
N VAL A 45 4.00 -16.54 6.89
CA VAL A 45 4.24 -15.09 6.92
C VAL A 45 5.16 -14.75 8.10
N ALA A 46 6.43 -14.43 7.80
CA ALA A 46 7.45 -14.24 8.84
C ALA A 46 7.10 -13.16 9.88
N CYS A 47 6.56 -12.02 9.43
CA CYS A 47 6.17 -10.92 10.32
C CYS A 47 4.92 -11.20 11.18
N LEU A 48 4.29 -12.37 11.02
CA LEU A 48 3.17 -12.86 11.85
C LEU A 48 3.55 -14.18 12.51
N GLY A 49 4.78 -14.30 13.03
CA GLY A 49 5.22 -15.50 13.75
C GLY A 49 5.21 -16.78 12.90
N ASN A 50 5.37 -16.67 11.58
CA ASN A 50 5.28 -17.76 10.61
C ASN A 50 3.90 -18.43 10.49
N GLU A 51 2.83 -17.73 10.86
CA GLU A 51 1.47 -18.19 10.61
C GLU A 51 1.22 -18.44 9.11
N LYS A 52 0.42 -19.46 8.80
CA LYS A 52 0.03 -19.79 7.43
C LYS A 52 -1.16 -18.91 7.01
N ARG A 53 -1.00 -18.17 5.92
CA ARG A 53 -2.05 -17.35 5.30
C ARG A 53 -2.17 -17.70 3.82
N ASN A 54 -3.37 -17.56 3.27
CA ASN A 54 -3.59 -17.62 1.83
C ASN A 54 -3.19 -16.30 1.16
N LEU A 55 -3.11 -16.27 -0.17
CA LEU A 55 -2.63 -15.11 -0.91
C LEU A 55 -3.56 -13.88 -0.82
N GLN A 56 -4.87 -14.05 -0.67
CA GLN A 56 -5.80 -12.94 -0.47
C GLN A 56 -5.59 -12.26 0.89
N GLU A 57 -5.40 -13.06 1.94
CA GLU A 57 -5.09 -12.57 3.28
C GLU A 57 -3.78 -11.78 3.27
N ILE A 58 -2.75 -12.27 2.56
CA ILE A 58 -1.46 -11.59 2.43
C ILE A 58 -1.60 -10.29 1.61
N ALA A 59 -2.34 -10.30 0.50
CA ALA A 59 -2.61 -9.10 -0.29
C ALA A 59 -3.30 -8.02 0.58
N THR A 60 -4.27 -8.44 1.40
CA THR A 60 -4.98 -7.56 2.34
C THR A 60 -4.03 -7.01 3.40
N LEU A 61 -3.16 -7.84 3.98
CA LEU A 61 -2.16 -7.41 4.96
C LEU A 61 -1.20 -6.35 4.40
N VAL A 62 -0.74 -6.52 3.15
CA VAL A 62 0.14 -5.54 2.50
C VAL A 62 -0.65 -4.26 2.19
N ALA A 63 -1.86 -4.38 1.62
CA ALA A 63 -2.68 -3.23 1.27
C ALA A 63 -3.04 -2.37 2.50
N GLU A 64 -3.44 -2.99 3.63
CA GLU A 64 -3.72 -2.25 4.87
C GLU A 64 -2.49 -1.50 5.38
N ARG A 65 -1.30 -2.12 5.35
CA ARG A 65 -0.07 -1.45 5.77
C ARG A 65 0.29 -0.25 4.90
N LEU A 66 -0.02 -0.30 3.60
CA LEU A 66 0.16 0.86 2.71
C LEU A 66 -0.84 1.97 3.05
N VAL A 67 -2.10 1.61 3.32
CA VAL A 67 -3.13 2.55 3.77
C VAL A 67 -2.76 3.18 5.13
N ASP A 68 -2.18 2.39 6.03
CA ASP A 68 -1.74 2.82 7.35
C ASP A 68 -0.67 3.91 7.31
N LEU A 69 0.07 4.06 6.20
CA LEU A 69 1.00 5.20 6.01
C LEU A 69 0.27 6.55 6.14
N TYR A 70 -1.01 6.61 5.78
CA TYR A 70 -1.83 7.82 5.82
C TYR A 70 -2.97 7.74 6.84
N ARG A 71 -3.10 6.63 7.57
CA ARG A 71 -4.09 6.49 8.65
C ARG A 71 -3.52 7.14 9.91
N GLN A 72 -4.35 7.93 10.59
CA GLN A 72 -3.99 8.45 11.90
C GLN A 72 -3.89 7.29 12.89
N GLY A 73 -2.72 7.11 13.50
CA GLY A 73 -2.48 6.10 14.51
C GLY A 73 -2.97 6.52 15.90
N ASP A 74 -2.75 5.65 16.89
CA ASP A 74 -3.22 5.85 18.28
C ASP A 74 -2.64 7.11 18.95
N GLU A 75 -1.44 7.54 18.54
CA GLU A 75 -0.81 8.79 19.00
C GLU A 75 -1.40 10.05 18.34
N GLY A 76 -2.44 9.92 17.52
CA GLY A 76 -3.02 11.03 16.77
C GLY A 76 -2.15 11.53 15.61
N MET A 77 -1.14 10.74 15.19
CA MET A 77 -0.18 11.10 14.16
C MET A 77 -0.41 10.31 12.88
N VAL A 78 -0.18 10.96 11.74
CA VAL A 78 -0.15 10.31 10.43
C VAL A 78 1.31 9.95 10.11
N PRO A 79 1.66 8.66 9.88
CA PRO A 79 3.05 8.23 9.68
C PRO A 79 3.77 8.92 8.51
N ALA A 80 3.08 9.14 7.38
CA ALA A 80 3.65 9.78 6.20
C ALA A 80 4.09 11.23 6.45
N LEU A 81 3.46 11.93 7.38
CA LEU A 81 3.76 13.33 7.68
C LEU A 81 4.93 13.41 8.68
N ARG A 82 5.79 14.42 8.53
CA ARG A 82 6.84 14.69 9.54
C ARG A 82 6.21 14.95 10.90
N ARG A 83 6.82 14.45 11.99
CA ARG A 83 6.26 14.57 13.36
C ARG A 83 6.15 16.02 13.84
N ASP A 84 7.04 16.89 13.38
CA ASP A 84 7.07 18.33 13.67
C ASP A 84 6.26 19.17 12.67
N SER A 85 5.53 18.52 11.75
CA SER A 85 4.76 19.20 10.71
C SER A 85 3.47 19.82 11.27
N PRO A 86 3.12 21.06 10.88
CA PRO A 86 1.81 21.64 11.22
C PRO A 86 0.64 20.81 10.67
N PHE A 87 0.85 20.04 9.60
CA PHE A 87 -0.14 19.11 9.04
C PHE A 87 -0.51 17.95 9.98
N GLN A 88 0.18 17.74 11.11
CA GLN A 88 -0.22 16.75 12.10
C GLN A 88 -1.35 17.23 13.01
N HIS A 89 -1.33 18.52 13.39
CA HIS A 89 -2.15 19.01 14.52
C HIS A 89 -2.80 20.36 14.32
N ASP A 90 -2.28 21.20 13.41
CA ASP A 90 -2.85 22.53 13.20
C ASP A 90 -4.31 22.39 12.74
N PRO A 91 -5.29 23.02 13.43
CA PRO A 91 -6.71 22.87 13.09
C PRO A 91 -7.05 23.23 11.64
N HIS A 92 -6.24 24.08 10.99
CA HIS A 92 -6.45 24.48 9.61
C HIS A 92 -5.83 23.49 8.61
N TRP A 93 -4.80 22.73 8.99
CA TRP A 93 -4.01 21.91 8.05
C TRP A 93 -4.05 20.42 8.34
N ARG A 94 -4.55 19.99 9.51
CA ARG A 94 -4.58 18.56 9.92
C ARG A 94 -5.37 17.64 8.99
N ASP A 95 -6.30 18.20 8.21
CA ASP A 95 -7.12 17.45 7.25
C ASP A 95 -6.53 17.51 5.81
N LEU A 96 -5.38 18.16 5.63
CA LEU A 96 -4.68 18.25 4.35
C LEU A 96 -3.53 17.24 4.31
N PHE A 97 -3.54 16.37 3.31
CA PHE A 97 -2.47 15.38 3.11
C PHE A 97 -1.48 15.82 2.04
N LEU A 98 -0.20 15.59 2.31
CA LEU A 98 0.87 15.67 1.33
C LEU A 98 1.20 14.25 0.85
N PHE A 99 1.22 14.06 -0.46
CA PHE A 99 1.67 12.81 -1.07
C PHE A 99 3.16 12.86 -1.37
N TYR A 100 3.87 11.78 -1.05
CA TYR A 100 5.32 11.68 -1.14
C TYR A 100 5.79 10.64 -2.15
N GLU A 101 7.06 10.70 -2.52
CA GLU A 101 7.68 9.83 -3.52
C GLU A 101 7.90 8.41 -3.04
N TYR A 102 8.45 8.28 -1.83
CA TYR A 102 8.68 7.02 -1.16
C TYR A 102 8.59 7.22 0.36
N PHE A 103 8.59 6.12 1.09
CA PHE A 103 8.42 6.15 2.54
C PHE A 103 9.56 5.42 3.25
N HIS A 104 9.94 5.93 4.41
CA HIS A 104 10.89 5.29 5.30
C HIS A 104 10.33 3.92 5.75
N ALA A 105 11.10 2.84 5.56
CA ALA A 105 10.60 1.48 5.79
C ALA A 105 10.18 1.18 7.24
N GLU A 106 10.87 1.76 8.23
CA GLU A 106 10.57 1.54 9.64
C GLU A 106 9.50 2.49 10.21
N THR A 107 9.55 3.78 9.85
CA THR A 107 8.70 4.81 10.47
C THR A 107 7.50 5.18 9.62
N GLY A 108 7.49 4.85 8.33
CA GLY A 108 6.47 5.28 7.38
C GLY A 108 6.58 6.74 6.93
N GLN A 109 7.57 7.51 7.41
CA GLN A 109 7.74 8.92 7.05
C GLN A 109 7.88 9.09 5.53
N GLY A 110 7.12 10.02 4.96
CA GLY A 110 7.23 10.42 3.56
C GLY A 110 8.53 11.16 3.26
N LEU A 111 9.15 10.80 2.14
CA LEU A 111 10.46 11.26 1.70
C LEU A 111 10.43 11.59 0.20
N GLY A 112 11.49 12.25 -0.28
CA GLY A 112 11.59 12.71 -1.67
C GLY A 112 10.66 13.88 -1.97
N ALA A 113 10.19 13.96 -3.22
CA ALA A 113 9.27 15.03 -3.63
C ALA A 113 7.94 14.96 -2.86
N ALA A 114 7.50 16.11 -2.34
CA ALA A 114 6.13 16.30 -1.85
C ALA A 114 5.19 16.70 -3.01
N HIS A 115 3.88 16.59 -2.80
CA HIS A 115 2.84 16.73 -3.82
C HIS A 115 2.91 15.70 -4.95
N GLN A 116 3.48 14.53 -4.68
CA GLN A 116 3.45 13.44 -5.63
C GLN A 116 2.13 12.66 -5.58
N THR A 117 1.03 13.31 -5.98
CA THR A 117 -0.22 12.66 -6.39
C THR A 117 -0.08 11.95 -7.74
N GLY A 118 1.13 11.48 -8.08
CA GLY A 118 1.39 10.55 -9.16
C GLY A 118 1.08 9.13 -8.68
N TRP A 119 2.09 8.27 -8.62
CA TRP A 119 1.88 6.88 -8.21
C TRP A 119 1.38 6.72 -6.77
N THR A 120 1.63 7.67 -5.87
CA THR A 120 1.15 7.57 -4.49
C THR A 120 -0.36 7.74 -4.42
N GLY A 121 -0.97 8.35 -5.46
CA GLY A 121 -2.42 8.39 -5.64
C GLY A 121 -3.06 7.00 -5.79
N LEU A 122 -2.31 5.94 -6.12
CA LEU A 122 -2.80 4.56 -6.12
C LEU A 122 -3.34 4.11 -4.76
N LEU A 123 -2.92 4.77 -3.67
CA LEU A 123 -3.48 4.60 -2.34
C LEU A 123 -5.01 4.75 -2.33
N ALA A 124 -5.55 5.69 -3.10
CA ALA A 124 -6.99 5.90 -3.20
C ALA A 124 -7.69 4.63 -3.69
N ASN A 125 -7.12 3.93 -4.67
CA ASN A 125 -7.67 2.67 -5.17
C ASN A 125 -7.69 1.57 -4.07
N LEU A 126 -6.62 1.48 -3.27
CA LEU A 126 -6.57 0.53 -2.15
C LEU A 126 -7.65 0.84 -1.09
N VAL A 127 -7.82 2.11 -0.73
CA VAL A 127 -8.87 2.55 0.21
C VAL A 127 -10.25 2.27 -0.37
N MET A 128 -10.47 2.63 -1.63
CA MET A 128 -11.71 2.45 -2.37
C MET A 128 -12.13 0.98 -2.40
N ARG A 129 -11.27 0.07 -2.89
CA ARG A 129 -11.55 -1.38 -2.94
C ARG A 129 -11.88 -2.00 -1.58
N ARG A 130 -11.30 -1.44 -0.52
CA ARG A 130 -11.38 -2.01 0.83
C ARG A 130 -12.54 -1.47 1.66
N TYR A 131 -12.85 -0.18 1.51
CA TYR A 131 -13.75 0.57 2.38
C TYR A 131 -14.97 1.12 1.67
N GLN A 132 -14.93 1.30 0.35
CA GLN A 132 -16.10 1.68 -0.44
C GLN A 132 -16.64 0.44 -1.16
N LYS A 133 -17.72 -0.11 -0.62
CA LYS A 133 -18.41 -1.27 -1.20
C LYS A 133 -19.22 -0.94 -2.46
N ASP A 134 -19.41 0.34 -2.78
CA ASP A 134 -20.39 0.82 -3.76
C ASP A 134 -19.77 1.55 -4.96
N ILE A 135 -18.48 1.36 -5.23
CA ILE A 135 -17.87 1.93 -6.45
C ILE A 135 -18.28 1.08 -7.63
N THR A 136 -19.02 1.69 -8.55
CA THR A 136 -19.30 1.10 -9.86
C THR A 136 -17.96 0.87 -10.58
N PRO A 137 -17.61 -0.38 -10.92
CA PRO A 137 -16.36 -0.67 -11.63
C PRO A 137 -16.32 0.11 -12.94
N TRP A 138 -15.28 0.93 -13.13
CA TRP A 138 -15.13 1.72 -14.35
C TRP A 138 -14.99 0.84 -15.62
N SER A 139 -14.47 -0.38 -15.47
CA SER A 139 -14.21 -1.31 -16.57
C SER A 139 -15.01 -2.61 -16.56
N GLY A 140 -15.97 -2.80 -15.64
CA GLY A 140 -16.73 -4.05 -15.52
C GLY A 140 -15.93 -5.29 -15.08
N LEU A 141 -14.60 -5.26 -15.12
CA LEU A 141 -13.68 -6.36 -14.75
C LEU A 141 -13.67 -6.65 -13.25
N ASP A 142 -13.95 -5.65 -12.42
CA ASP A 142 -13.98 -5.78 -10.95
C ASP A 142 -15.41 -6.06 -10.42
N ALA A 143 -16.41 -6.18 -11.30
CA ALA A 143 -17.76 -6.60 -10.91
C ALA A 143 -17.73 -8.10 -10.58
N GLY A 144 -17.62 -8.41 -9.29
CA GLY A 144 -17.57 -9.78 -8.74
C GLY A 144 -18.85 -10.62 -8.94
N ALA A 145 -19.42 -10.64 -10.14
CA ALA A 145 -20.50 -11.54 -10.53
C ALA A 145 -20.02 -12.40 -11.71
N LYS A 146 -19.22 -13.42 -11.37
CA LYS A 146 -18.66 -14.48 -12.23
C LYS A 146 -17.63 -14.00 -13.26
N ALA A 147 -16.43 -14.55 -13.17
CA ALA A 147 -15.49 -14.53 -14.28
C ALA A 147 -16.16 -15.18 -15.51
N SER A 148 -16.38 -14.38 -16.56
CA SER A 148 -16.76 -14.90 -17.87
C SER A 148 -15.56 -15.70 -18.42
N PRO A 149 -15.76 -16.92 -18.95
CA PRO A 149 -14.67 -17.74 -19.50
C PRO A 149 -13.94 -17.16 -20.72
N ILE A 150 -14.26 -15.95 -21.18
CA ILE A 150 -13.87 -15.44 -22.50
C ILE A 150 -12.76 -14.37 -22.47
N ASP A 151 -12.30 -13.91 -21.30
CA ASP A 151 -11.21 -12.92 -21.22
C ASP A 151 -9.79 -13.52 -21.10
N GLU A 152 -9.57 -14.75 -21.58
CA GLU A 152 -8.27 -15.43 -21.56
C GLU A 152 -7.47 -15.36 -22.88
N MET A 153 -7.88 -14.55 -23.88
CA MET A 153 -7.15 -14.44 -25.16
C MET A 153 -7.03 -13.01 -25.74
N ALA A 154 -6.79 -11.99 -24.91
CA ALA A 154 -6.34 -10.68 -25.40
C ALA A 154 -5.28 -10.06 -24.49
#